data_AF-A0A316VQW5-F1
#
_entry.id   AF-A0A316VQW5-F1
#
_cell.length_a   1.000
_cell.length_b   1.000
_cell.length_c   1.000
_cell.angle_alpha   90.00
_cell.angle_beta   90.00
_cell.angle_gamma   90.00
#
_symmetry.space_group_name_H-M   'P 1'
#
loop_
_entity.id
_entity.type
_entity.pdbx_description
1 polymer ?
#
loop_
_entity_poly.entity_id
_entity_poly.type
_entity_poly.pdbx_seq_one_letter_code
_entity_poly.pdbx_strand_id
1 'polypeptide(L)'
;PNPDQIKTIWVAAVMLVALLFGWNMILLRDALYPWKIGLWTCREKLNTIAYPLNCTALNSITIDPDKGPISGMTGGIPPIILAAGYICSILVGSGLMMAAFDITASKIAALIVYPMLIFCFWFGRTWARIRILICMAISIAFFFINHATALRFYVLFLGVLNAFYVLWDIADDFVFRKSNESDIALFARMSRASTQIWILFWLFITMAFVSLAIVGGLHFFDKSLEAQKAAQAHFLPT
;
A
#
# COMPACT_ATOMS: atom_id res chain seq x y z
N PRO A 1 -16.27 20.19 3.33
CA PRO A 1 -14.86 19.98 2.91
C PRO A 1 -14.14 21.30 2.69
N ASN A 2 -13.01 21.52 3.35
CA ASN A 2 -12.18 22.70 3.12
C ASN A 2 -11.38 22.57 1.79
N PRO A 3 -10.83 23.66 1.22
CA PRO A 3 -10.12 23.61 -0.06
C PRO A 3 -8.94 22.64 -0.09
N ASP A 4 -8.23 22.44 1.03
CA ASP A 4 -7.08 21.53 1.11
C ASP A 4 -7.49 20.06 1.17
N GLN A 5 -8.62 19.76 1.82
CA GLN A 5 -9.24 18.43 1.80
C GLN A 5 -9.69 18.08 0.38
N ILE A 6 -10.33 19.01 -0.33
CA ILE A 6 -10.72 18.83 -1.74
C ILE A 6 -9.49 18.56 -2.60
N LYS A 7 -8.41 19.33 -2.41
CA LYS A 7 -7.13 19.12 -3.08
C LYS A 7 -6.57 17.72 -2.82
N THR A 8 -6.65 17.24 -1.59
CA THR A 8 -6.17 15.88 -1.22
C THR A 8 -6.93 14.79 -1.95
N ILE A 9 -8.27 14.91 -2.02
CA ILE A 9 -9.12 13.96 -2.75
C ILE A 9 -8.77 13.95 -4.24
N TRP A 10 -8.63 15.12 -4.86
CA TRP A 10 -8.23 15.22 -6.27
C TRP A 10 -6.84 14.65 -6.52
N VAL A 11 -5.87 14.95 -5.64
CA VAL A 11 -4.51 14.39 -5.75
C VAL A 11 -4.54 12.86 -5.61
N ALA A 12 -5.35 12.30 -4.71
CA ALA A 12 -5.52 10.85 -4.60
C ALA A 12 -6.07 10.23 -5.89
N ALA A 13 -7.08 10.85 -6.50
CA ALA A 13 -7.65 10.40 -7.77
C ALA A 13 -6.62 10.47 -8.91
N VAL A 14 -5.88 11.58 -9.01
CA VAL A 14 -4.79 11.74 -9.99
C VAL A 14 -3.68 10.72 -9.76
N MET A 15 -3.30 10.44 -8.51
CA MET A 15 -2.32 9.41 -8.16
C MET A 15 -2.78 8.02 -8.58
N LEU A 16 -4.05 7.67 -8.36
CA LEU A 16 -4.60 6.38 -8.80
C LEU A 16 -4.50 6.23 -10.32
N VAL A 17 -4.91 7.26 -11.07
CA VAL A 17 -4.83 7.26 -12.54
C VAL A 17 -3.37 7.21 -13.01
N ALA A 18 -2.48 8.01 -12.41
CA ALA A 18 -1.06 7.99 -12.73
C ALA A 18 -0.40 6.64 -12.43
N LEU A 19 -0.78 5.98 -11.34
CA LEU A 19 -0.33 4.63 -11.01
C LEU A 19 -0.86 3.61 -12.02
N LEU A 20 -2.13 3.70 -12.45
CA LEU A 20 -2.67 2.83 -13.50
C LEU A 20 -1.87 2.96 -14.80
N PHE A 21 -1.57 4.17 -15.25
CA PHE A 21 -0.72 4.33 -16.44
C PHE A 21 0.72 3.88 -16.17
N GLY A 22 1.28 4.24 -15.03
CA GLY A 22 2.67 3.95 -14.68
C GLY A 22 2.97 2.48 -14.44
N TRP A 23 1.98 1.72 -14.00
CA TRP A 23 2.12 0.27 -13.87
C TRP A 23 2.23 -0.43 -15.22
N ASN A 24 1.57 0.12 -16.25
CA ASN A 24 1.55 -0.43 -17.61
C ASN A 24 2.77 -0.02 -18.46
N MET A 25 3.49 1.05 -18.09
CA MET A 25 4.68 1.51 -18.79
C MET A 25 5.96 0.94 -18.16
N ILE A 26 6.77 0.20 -18.92
CA ILE A 26 7.97 -0.51 -18.42
C ILE A 26 8.88 0.40 -17.58
N LEU A 27 9.25 1.59 -18.09
CA LEU A 27 10.14 2.51 -17.39
C LEU A 27 9.56 3.03 -16.06
N LEU A 28 8.27 3.38 -16.07
CA LEU A 28 7.61 3.94 -14.89
C LEU A 28 7.34 2.84 -13.84
N ARG A 29 7.07 1.62 -14.29
CA ARG A 29 6.96 0.42 -13.45
C ARG A 29 8.28 0.12 -12.74
N ASP A 30 9.40 0.21 -13.45
CA ASP A 30 10.72 0.01 -12.86
C ASP A 30 11.06 1.10 -11.85
N ALA A 31 10.60 2.33 -12.07
CA ALA A 31 10.71 3.42 -11.10
C ALA A 31 9.84 3.17 -9.85
N LEU A 32 8.68 2.55 -9.99
CA LEU A 32 7.78 2.20 -8.87
C LEU A 32 8.30 1.03 -8.01
N TYR A 33 9.26 0.27 -8.53
CA TYR A 33 9.81 -0.93 -7.89
C TYR A 33 10.13 -0.81 -6.39
N PRO A 34 10.83 0.23 -5.89
CA PRO A 34 11.09 0.36 -4.45
C PRO A 34 9.83 0.30 -3.59
N TRP A 35 8.75 0.91 -4.07
CA TRP A 35 7.46 0.91 -3.38
C TRP A 35 6.71 -0.41 -3.56
N LYS A 36 6.84 -1.08 -4.73
CA LYS A 36 6.28 -2.42 -4.96
C LYS A 36 6.81 -3.43 -3.93
N ILE A 37 8.11 -3.44 -3.67
CA ILE A 37 8.71 -4.35 -2.67
C ILE A 37 8.17 -4.09 -1.27
N GLY A 38 8.09 -2.83 -0.86
CA GLY A 38 7.56 -2.47 0.46
C GLY A 38 6.10 -2.91 0.63
N LEU A 39 5.29 -2.68 -0.41
CA LEU A 39 3.90 -3.09 -0.46
C LEU A 39 3.74 -4.62 -0.36
N TRP A 40 4.47 -5.39 -1.17
CA TRP A 40 4.38 -6.84 -1.16
C TRP A 40 4.88 -7.44 0.15
N THR A 41 5.95 -6.86 0.72
CA THR A 41 6.46 -7.31 2.02
C THR A 41 5.46 -7.05 3.13
N CYS A 42 4.83 -5.86 3.13
CA CYS A 42 3.78 -5.52 4.08
C CYS A 42 2.62 -6.53 4.01
N ARG A 43 2.13 -6.81 2.80
CA ARG A 43 1.07 -7.80 2.56
C ARG A 43 1.45 -9.18 3.10
N GLU A 44 2.58 -9.74 2.67
CA GLU A 44 2.99 -11.10 3.06
C GLU A 44 3.28 -11.22 4.56
N LYS A 45 3.78 -10.16 5.20
CA LYS A 45 4.01 -10.16 6.64
C LYS A 45 2.73 -10.02 7.45
N LEU A 46 1.78 -9.21 7.00
CA LEU A 46 0.49 -9.11 7.66
C LEU A 46 -0.34 -10.39 7.46
N ASN A 47 -0.18 -11.11 6.36
CA ASN A 47 -0.74 -12.45 6.17
C ASN A 47 -0.31 -13.41 7.28
N THR A 48 0.92 -13.29 7.80
CA THR A 48 1.41 -14.18 8.85
C THR A 48 0.61 -14.09 10.15
N ILE A 49 -0.13 -13.01 10.37
CA ILE A 49 -1.04 -12.86 11.51
C ILE A 49 -2.22 -13.85 11.40
N ALA A 50 -2.66 -14.16 10.18
CA ALA A 50 -3.75 -15.10 9.93
C ALA A 50 -3.31 -16.57 10.04
N TYR A 51 -2.00 -16.86 10.10
CA TYR A 51 -1.50 -18.24 10.07
C TYR A 51 -1.78 -19.02 11.34
N PRO A 52 -1.55 -18.48 12.56
CA PRO A 52 -1.92 -19.19 13.80
C PRO A 52 -3.42 -19.48 13.88
N LEU A 53 -4.25 -18.53 13.41
CA LEU A 53 -5.72 -18.67 13.41
C LEU A 53 -6.21 -19.75 12.44
N ASN A 54 -5.44 -20.02 11.38
CA ASN A 54 -5.75 -21.04 10.37
C ASN A 54 -4.91 -22.32 10.53
N CYS A 55 -4.19 -22.51 11.64
CA CYS A 55 -3.27 -23.64 11.81
C CYS A 55 -2.31 -23.83 10.61
N THR A 56 -1.85 -22.72 10.03
CA THR A 56 -0.96 -22.70 8.86
C THR A 56 0.48 -22.55 9.32
N ALA A 57 1.39 -23.35 8.77
CA ALA A 57 2.82 -23.20 8.96
C ALA A 57 3.43 -22.46 7.77
N LEU A 58 4.19 -21.39 8.05
CA LEU A 58 4.96 -20.67 7.05
C LEU A 58 6.34 -21.30 6.90
N ASN A 59 6.64 -21.80 5.70
CA ASN A 59 7.94 -22.41 5.39
C ASN A 59 8.89 -21.39 4.78
N SER A 60 8.39 -20.54 3.88
CA SER A 60 9.21 -19.55 3.19
C SER A 60 8.37 -18.37 2.68
N ILE A 61 8.99 -17.19 2.58
CA ILE A 61 8.45 -16.05 1.85
C ILE A 61 9.51 -15.65 0.84
N THR A 62 9.14 -15.64 -0.45
CA THR A 62 9.99 -15.15 -1.52
C THR A 62 9.30 -13.98 -2.20
N ILE A 63 9.98 -12.84 -2.22
CA ILE A 63 9.48 -11.65 -2.90
C ILE A 63 10.43 -11.41 -4.07
N ASP A 64 10.03 -11.92 -5.22
CA ASP A 64 10.72 -11.69 -6.48
C ASP A 64 9.96 -10.60 -7.24
N PRO A 65 10.63 -9.57 -7.74
CA PRO A 65 9.94 -8.47 -8.40
C PRO A 65 9.41 -8.80 -9.80
N ASP A 66 10.08 -9.71 -10.51
CA ASP A 66 9.68 -10.11 -11.86
C ASP A 66 8.65 -11.24 -11.78
N LYS A 67 8.72 -12.05 -10.74
CA LYS A 67 7.81 -13.19 -10.53
C LYS A 67 6.68 -12.90 -9.55
N GLY A 68 6.76 -11.81 -8.79
CA GLY A 68 5.83 -11.48 -7.70
C GLY A 68 6.12 -12.20 -6.39
N PRO A 69 5.38 -11.86 -5.33
CA PRO A 69 5.49 -12.54 -4.04
C PRO A 69 4.92 -13.96 -4.11
N ILE A 70 5.57 -14.89 -3.42
CA ILE A 70 5.08 -16.24 -3.16
C ILE A 70 5.43 -16.65 -1.73
N SER A 71 4.43 -17.15 -1.01
CA SER A 71 4.56 -17.68 0.33
C SER A 71 4.39 -19.20 0.31
N GLY A 72 5.46 -19.92 0.66
CA GLY A 72 5.44 -21.37 0.83
C GLY A 72 4.80 -21.72 2.16
N MET A 73 3.62 -22.32 2.14
CA MET A 73 2.81 -22.61 3.32
C MET A 73 2.39 -24.07 3.36
N THR A 74 2.24 -24.62 4.57
CA THR A 74 1.68 -25.96 4.81
C THR A 74 0.46 -25.84 5.72
N GLY A 75 -0.64 -26.50 5.33
CA GLY A 75 -1.90 -26.48 6.08
C GLY A 75 -2.72 -25.20 5.86
N GLY A 76 -3.78 -25.06 6.66
CA GLY A 76 -4.71 -23.94 6.58
C GLY A 76 -5.75 -23.99 5.47
N ILE A 77 -6.62 -22.98 5.49
CA ILE A 77 -7.71 -22.81 4.53
C ILE A 77 -7.28 -21.72 3.53
N PRO A 78 -6.90 -22.08 2.28
CA PRO A 78 -6.29 -21.12 1.35
C PRO A 78 -7.12 -19.86 1.08
N PRO A 79 -8.45 -19.92 0.89
CA PRO A 79 -9.26 -18.72 0.71
C PRO A 79 -9.13 -17.68 1.85
N ILE A 80 -8.96 -18.11 3.09
CA ILE A 80 -8.83 -17.20 4.25
C ILE A 80 -7.47 -16.49 4.20
N ILE A 81 -6.41 -17.22 3.83
CA ILE A 81 -5.06 -16.67 3.72
C ILE A 81 -4.98 -15.65 2.58
N LEU A 82 -5.53 -15.99 1.41
CA LEU A 82 -5.60 -15.05 0.28
C LEU A 82 -6.43 -13.81 0.64
N ALA A 83 -7.55 -14.00 1.34
CA ALA A 83 -8.41 -12.90 1.77
C ALA A 83 -7.71 -11.98 2.77
N ALA A 84 -6.93 -12.55 3.71
CA ALA A 84 -6.15 -11.78 4.66
C ALA A 84 -5.21 -10.79 3.95
N GLY A 85 -4.63 -11.19 2.82
CA GLY A 85 -3.68 -10.35 2.08
C GLY A 85 -4.34 -9.09 1.55
N TYR A 86 -5.47 -9.25 0.86
CA TYR A 86 -6.23 -8.11 0.37
C TYR A 86 -6.80 -7.26 1.50
N ILE A 87 -7.35 -7.86 2.55
CA ILE A 87 -7.89 -7.12 3.71
C ILE A 87 -6.79 -6.28 4.36
N CYS A 88 -5.61 -6.84 4.60
CA CYS A 88 -4.49 -6.12 5.20
C CYS A 88 -4.02 -4.96 4.33
N SER A 89 -3.87 -5.17 3.03
CA SER A 89 -3.51 -4.10 2.09
C SER A 89 -4.56 -2.98 2.04
N ILE A 90 -5.85 -3.33 2.05
CA ILE A 90 -6.96 -2.39 2.08
C ILE A 90 -6.96 -1.58 3.38
N LEU A 91 -6.80 -2.23 4.53
CA LEU A 91 -6.81 -1.58 5.85
C LEU A 91 -5.62 -0.64 6.02
N VAL A 92 -4.41 -1.11 5.70
CA VAL A 92 -3.19 -0.28 5.78
C VAL A 92 -3.28 0.87 4.79
N GLY A 93 -3.65 0.59 3.55
CA GLY A 93 -3.76 1.62 2.51
C GLY A 93 -4.79 2.69 2.86
N SER A 94 -5.99 2.28 3.30
CA SER A 94 -7.05 3.20 3.70
C SER A 94 -6.68 4.01 4.95
N GLY A 95 -6.00 3.39 5.92
CA GLY A 95 -5.45 4.09 7.09
C GLY A 95 -4.42 5.16 6.73
N LEU A 96 -3.51 4.85 5.81
CA LEU A 96 -2.53 5.82 5.29
C LEU A 96 -3.22 6.94 4.49
N MET A 97 -4.21 6.62 3.67
CA MET A 97 -5.00 7.64 2.95
C MET A 97 -5.72 8.58 3.90
N MET A 98 -6.29 8.06 5.00
CA MET A 98 -6.94 8.86 6.03
C MET A 98 -5.92 9.76 6.75
N ALA A 99 -4.76 9.21 7.14
CA ALA A 99 -3.68 9.96 7.79
C ALA A 99 -3.14 11.10 6.91
N ALA A 100 -3.21 10.95 5.59
CA ALA A 100 -2.79 11.96 4.63
C ALA A 100 -3.67 13.22 4.56
N PHE A 101 -4.74 13.32 5.35
CA PHE A 101 -5.51 14.57 5.49
C PHE A 101 -4.90 15.56 6.49
N ASP A 102 -3.97 15.12 7.33
CA ASP A 102 -3.28 15.94 8.32
C ASP A 102 -1.76 15.71 8.33
N ILE A 103 -0.98 16.77 8.55
CA ILE A 103 0.49 16.68 8.54
C ILE A 103 1.02 15.86 9.72
N THR A 104 0.48 16.06 10.92
CA THR A 104 0.93 15.34 12.13
C THR A 104 0.57 13.85 12.02
N ALA A 105 -0.65 13.54 11.59
CA ALA A 105 -1.07 12.17 11.30
C ALA A 105 -0.16 11.52 10.23
N SER A 106 0.22 12.26 9.18
CA SER A 106 1.16 11.77 8.16
C SER A 106 2.56 11.50 8.72
N LYS A 107 3.07 12.32 9.64
CA LYS A 107 4.33 12.06 10.34
C LYS A 107 4.27 10.78 11.14
N ILE A 108 3.20 10.58 11.91
CA ILE A 108 2.97 9.36 12.70
C ILE A 108 2.90 8.14 11.77
N ALA A 109 2.14 8.23 10.68
CA ALA A 109 2.04 7.18 9.68
C ALA A 109 3.41 6.83 9.08
N ALA A 110 4.23 7.83 8.73
CA ALA A 110 5.57 7.60 8.22
C ALA A 110 6.47 6.88 9.23
N LEU A 111 6.41 7.26 10.52
CA LEU A 111 7.15 6.58 11.60
C LEU A 111 6.72 5.12 11.79
N ILE A 112 5.47 4.77 11.49
CA ILE A 112 4.99 3.38 11.49
C ILE A 112 5.49 2.62 10.26
N VAL A 113 5.58 3.28 9.11
CA VAL A 113 6.07 2.69 7.85
C VAL A 113 7.58 2.45 7.87
N TYR A 114 8.38 3.29 8.53
CA TYR A 114 9.84 3.17 8.54
C TYR A 114 10.37 1.83 9.10
N PRO A 115 9.87 1.30 10.23
CA PRO A 115 10.22 -0.05 10.68
C PRO A 115 10.00 -1.13 9.62
N MET A 116 8.91 -1.04 8.85
CA MET A 116 8.63 -1.97 7.75
C MET A 116 9.67 -1.83 6.64
N LEU A 117 10.06 -0.61 6.26
CA LEU A 117 11.11 -0.40 5.25
C LEU A 117 12.48 -0.89 5.71
N ILE A 118 12.84 -0.66 6.98
CA ILE A 118 14.08 -1.18 7.59
C ILE A 118 14.07 -2.72 7.57
N PHE A 119 12.93 -3.32 7.90
CA PHE A 119 12.75 -4.77 7.79
C PHE A 119 12.97 -5.24 6.35
N CYS A 120 12.33 -4.60 5.36
CA CYS A 120 12.52 -4.93 3.94
C CYS A 120 14.00 -4.83 3.55
N PHE A 121 14.72 -3.81 4.05
CA PHE A 121 16.14 -3.60 3.79
C PHE A 121 16.99 -4.75 4.33
N TRP A 122 16.72 -5.21 5.55
CA TRP A 122 17.48 -6.29 6.19
C TRP A 122 17.41 -7.59 5.38
N PHE A 123 16.21 -7.96 4.94
CA PHE A 123 15.95 -9.22 4.24
C PHE A 123 16.09 -9.12 2.71
N GLY A 124 16.13 -7.92 2.15
CA GLY A 124 16.35 -7.70 0.72
C GLY A 124 17.77 -8.08 0.27
N ARG A 125 17.94 -8.45 -1.00
CA ARG A 125 19.24 -8.74 -1.62
C ARG A 125 19.70 -7.57 -2.49
N THR A 126 20.98 -7.20 -2.42
CA THR A 126 21.71 -6.21 -3.26
C THR A 126 20.85 -5.06 -3.81
N TRP A 127 20.28 -5.22 -5.01
CA TRP A 127 19.49 -4.19 -5.69
C TRP A 127 18.19 -3.81 -4.97
N ALA A 128 17.56 -4.75 -4.28
CA ALA A 128 16.40 -4.45 -3.43
C ALA A 128 16.78 -3.50 -2.30
N ARG A 129 17.94 -3.72 -1.66
CA ARG A 129 18.44 -2.85 -0.57
C ARG A 129 18.67 -1.42 -1.06
N ILE A 130 19.33 -1.26 -2.21
CA ILE A 130 19.58 0.07 -2.80
C ILE A 130 18.27 0.80 -3.05
N ARG A 131 17.29 0.13 -3.65
CA ARG A 131 16.00 0.75 -3.97
C ARG A 131 15.21 1.10 -2.70
N ILE A 132 15.22 0.24 -1.68
CA ILE A 132 14.62 0.54 -0.38
C ILE A 132 15.30 1.74 0.30
N LEU A 133 16.62 1.86 0.22
CA LEU A 133 17.34 3.03 0.72
C LEU A 133 16.92 4.31 -0.01
N ILE A 134 16.74 4.27 -1.33
CA ILE A 134 16.23 5.42 -2.10
C ILE A 134 14.83 5.81 -1.63
N CYS A 135 13.93 4.84 -1.46
CA CYS A 135 12.58 5.05 -0.92
C CYS A 135 12.61 5.71 0.47
N MET A 136 13.46 5.20 1.36
CA MET A 136 13.62 5.73 2.71
C MET A 136 14.22 7.14 2.69
N ALA A 137 15.23 7.39 1.85
CA ALA A 137 15.85 8.71 1.70
C ALA A 137 14.86 9.74 1.16
N ILE A 138 14.04 9.40 0.15
CA ILE A 138 12.98 10.26 -0.38
C ILE A 138 11.95 10.58 0.70
N SER A 139 11.49 9.57 1.45
CA SER A 139 10.52 9.77 2.51
C SER A 139 11.06 10.65 3.64
N ILE A 140 12.32 10.45 4.05
CA ILE A 140 12.99 11.28 5.06
C ILE A 140 13.17 12.70 4.53
N ALA A 141 13.58 12.88 3.28
CA ALA A 141 13.67 14.22 2.68
C ALA A 141 12.32 14.95 2.71
N PHE A 142 11.23 14.26 2.36
CA PHE A 142 9.88 14.82 2.43
C PHE A 142 9.42 15.19 3.85
N PHE A 143 10.02 14.60 4.89
CA PHE A 143 9.78 14.97 6.28
C PHE A 143 10.21 16.42 6.56
N PHE A 144 11.31 16.88 5.95
CA PHE A 144 11.87 18.22 6.18
C PHE A 144 11.43 19.25 5.11
N ILE A 145 10.88 18.81 3.97
CA ILE A 145 10.44 19.74 2.91
C ILE A 145 9.08 20.38 3.25
N ASN A 146 9.06 21.72 3.25
CA ASN A 146 7.87 22.55 3.45
C ASN A 146 7.03 22.10 4.65
N HIS A 147 7.68 21.95 5.81
CA HIS A 147 7.04 21.56 7.07
C HIS A 147 6.27 20.22 6.97
N ALA A 148 6.88 19.21 6.34
CA ALA A 148 6.28 17.89 6.08
C ALA A 148 5.01 17.90 5.18
N THR A 149 4.73 19.00 4.47
CA THR A 149 3.61 19.03 3.50
C THR A 149 3.86 18.05 2.36
N ALA A 150 5.12 17.88 1.93
CA ALA A 150 5.49 16.87 0.94
C ALA A 150 5.26 15.45 1.45
N LEU A 151 5.59 15.19 2.73
CA LEU A 151 5.39 13.89 3.36
C LEU A 151 3.92 13.48 3.36
N ARG A 152 3.01 14.43 3.61
CA ARG A 152 1.56 14.18 3.56
C ARG A 152 1.12 13.60 2.21
N PHE A 153 1.57 14.17 1.09
CA PHE A 153 1.25 13.64 -0.23
C PHE A 153 1.99 12.34 -0.55
N TYR A 154 3.17 12.14 0.01
CA TYR A 154 3.88 10.87 -0.10
C TYR A 154 3.17 9.73 0.66
N VAL A 155 2.66 10.00 1.87
CA VAL A 155 1.84 9.06 2.63
C VAL A 155 0.53 8.77 1.88
N LEU A 156 -0.08 9.78 1.25
CA LEU A 156 -1.24 9.58 0.38
C LEU A 156 -0.92 8.63 -0.76
N PHE A 157 0.21 8.82 -1.43
CA PHE A 157 0.70 7.95 -2.50
C PHE A 157 0.88 6.50 -2.02
N LEU A 158 1.53 6.29 -0.87
CA LEU A 158 1.67 4.96 -0.27
C LEU A 158 0.30 4.34 0.06
N GLY A 159 -0.64 5.16 0.53
CA GLY A 159 -2.00 4.74 0.85
C GLY A 159 -2.77 4.27 -0.38
N VAL A 160 -2.80 5.07 -1.45
CA VAL A 160 -3.42 4.70 -2.73
C VAL A 160 -2.76 3.44 -3.29
N LEU A 161 -1.43 3.39 -3.26
CA LEU A 161 -0.69 2.22 -3.73
C LEU A 161 -1.09 0.94 -2.97
N ASN A 162 -1.22 0.99 -1.65
CA ASN A 162 -1.61 -0.18 -0.83
C ASN A 162 -3.10 -0.52 -0.94
N ALA A 163 -3.99 0.47 -0.87
CA ALA A 163 -5.44 0.24 -0.83
C ALA A 163 -5.93 -0.45 -2.11
N PHE A 164 -5.37 -0.04 -3.25
CA PHE A 164 -5.70 -0.57 -4.56
C PHE A 164 -4.80 -1.74 -4.98
N TYR A 165 -4.19 -2.45 -4.02
CA TYR A 165 -3.33 -3.60 -4.32
C TYR A 165 -3.96 -4.61 -5.30
N VAL A 166 -5.26 -4.85 -5.15
CA VAL A 166 -6.04 -5.72 -6.04
C VAL A 166 -5.85 -5.37 -7.52
N LEU A 167 -5.80 -4.10 -7.89
CA LEU A 167 -5.64 -3.66 -9.28
C LEU A 167 -4.24 -3.98 -9.81
N TRP A 168 -3.23 -3.82 -8.96
CA TRP A 168 -1.83 -4.04 -9.31
C TRP A 168 -1.51 -5.53 -9.48
N ASP A 169 -2.09 -6.36 -8.61
CA ASP A 169 -1.96 -7.81 -8.64
C ASP A 169 -2.55 -8.38 -9.94
N ILE A 170 -3.73 -7.88 -10.33
CA ILE A 170 -4.37 -8.19 -11.61
C ILE A 170 -3.52 -7.69 -12.78
N ALA A 171 -3.09 -6.42 -12.76
CA ALA A 171 -2.35 -5.83 -13.88
C ALA A 171 -1.05 -6.59 -14.18
N ASP A 172 -0.33 -7.05 -13.15
CA ASP A 172 0.88 -7.85 -13.31
C ASP A 172 0.60 -9.20 -14.01
N ASP A 173 -0.53 -9.83 -13.75
CA ASP A 173 -0.94 -11.08 -14.42
C ASP A 173 -1.36 -10.84 -15.89
N PHE A 174 -2.21 -9.85 -16.14
CA PHE A 174 -2.79 -9.61 -17.47
C PHE A 174 -1.79 -9.03 -18.47
N VAL A 175 -0.96 -8.08 -18.03
CA VAL A 175 -0.09 -7.30 -18.94
C VAL A 175 1.29 -7.93 -19.03
N PHE A 176 1.81 -8.45 -17.92
CA PHE A 176 3.20 -8.90 -17.85
C PHE A 176 3.35 -10.42 -17.72
N ARG A 177 2.23 -11.15 -17.61
CA ARG A 177 2.21 -12.62 -17.50
C ARG A 177 3.19 -13.10 -16.43
N LYS A 178 3.08 -12.50 -15.25
CA LYS A 178 3.87 -12.83 -14.06
C LYS A 178 3.88 -14.34 -13.83
N SER A 179 5.03 -14.89 -13.45
CA SER A 179 5.17 -16.34 -13.25
C SER A 179 4.38 -16.88 -12.06
N ASN A 180 4.29 -16.12 -10.96
CA ASN A 180 3.40 -16.46 -9.86
C ASN A 180 2.01 -15.88 -10.18
N GLU A 181 0.95 -16.64 -9.99
CA GLU A 181 -0.41 -16.16 -10.25
C GLU A 181 -0.84 -15.15 -9.16
N SER A 182 -1.71 -14.20 -9.52
CA SER A 182 -2.41 -13.32 -8.56
C SER A 182 -3.32 -14.09 -7.63
N ASP A 183 -3.63 -13.51 -6.47
CA ASP A 183 -4.55 -14.16 -5.53
C ASP A 183 -5.95 -14.32 -6.14
N ILE A 184 -6.36 -13.40 -7.00
CA ILE A 184 -7.63 -13.46 -7.72
C ILE A 184 -7.68 -14.68 -8.64
N ALA A 185 -6.59 -14.96 -9.36
CA ALA A 185 -6.51 -16.16 -10.19
C ALA A 185 -6.61 -17.42 -9.33
N LEU A 186 -5.97 -17.43 -8.16
CA LEU A 186 -6.08 -18.53 -7.18
C LEU A 186 -7.50 -18.67 -6.62
N PHE A 187 -8.18 -17.58 -6.27
CA PHE A 187 -9.59 -17.58 -5.86
C PHE A 187 -10.51 -18.15 -6.93
N ALA A 188 -10.29 -17.76 -8.19
CA ALA A 188 -11.05 -18.28 -9.32
C ALA A 188 -10.82 -19.79 -9.52
N ARG A 189 -9.58 -20.28 -9.39
CA ARG A 189 -9.27 -21.72 -9.48
C ARG A 189 -9.93 -22.54 -8.35
N MET A 190 -10.06 -21.97 -7.16
CA MET A 190 -10.64 -22.65 -6.00
C MET A 190 -12.16 -22.53 -5.92
N SER A 191 -12.79 -21.72 -6.77
CA SER A 191 -14.23 -21.45 -6.73
C SER A 191 -14.87 -21.73 -8.08
N ARG A 192 -16.21 -21.69 -8.13
CA ARG A 192 -16.97 -21.76 -9.39
C ARG A 192 -17.13 -20.38 -10.06
N ALA A 193 -16.71 -19.31 -9.39
CA ALA A 193 -16.86 -17.94 -9.87
C ALA A 193 -15.69 -17.57 -10.78
N SER A 194 -15.97 -16.78 -11.81
CA SER A 194 -14.94 -16.31 -12.73
C SER A 194 -14.00 -15.31 -12.05
N THR A 195 -12.81 -15.14 -12.63
CA THR A 195 -11.82 -14.13 -12.23
C THR A 195 -12.47 -12.75 -12.12
N GLN A 196 -13.33 -12.37 -13.07
CA GLN A 196 -14.00 -11.06 -13.11
C GLN A 196 -14.90 -10.82 -11.88
N ILE A 197 -15.60 -11.86 -11.40
CA ILE A 197 -16.45 -11.75 -10.21
C ILE A 197 -15.59 -11.47 -8.97
N TRP A 198 -14.45 -12.16 -8.83
CA TRP A 198 -13.52 -11.92 -7.73
C TRP A 198 -12.85 -10.54 -7.81
N ILE A 199 -12.54 -10.06 -9.01
CA ILE A 199 -12.07 -8.68 -9.22
C ILE A 199 -13.10 -7.68 -8.70
N LEU A 200 -14.36 -7.80 -9.13
CA LEU A 200 -15.43 -6.89 -8.72
C LEU A 200 -15.69 -6.97 -7.21
N PHE A 201 -15.67 -8.17 -6.64
CA PHE A 201 -15.86 -8.39 -5.21
C PHE A 201 -14.79 -7.65 -4.38
N TRP A 202 -13.51 -7.87 -4.68
CA TRP A 202 -12.43 -7.23 -3.93
C TRP A 202 -12.33 -5.74 -4.20
N LEU A 203 -12.59 -5.30 -5.43
CA LEU A 203 -12.64 -3.88 -5.76
C LEU A 203 -13.77 -3.16 -5.03
N PHE A 204 -14.94 -3.79 -4.88
CA PHE A 204 -16.05 -3.22 -4.09
C PHE A 204 -15.65 -3.01 -2.63
N ILE A 205 -15.00 -3.99 -2.00
CA ILE A 205 -14.48 -3.87 -0.63
C ILE A 205 -13.44 -2.75 -0.55
N THR A 206 -12.48 -2.71 -1.49
CA THR A 206 -11.50 -1.61 -1.56
C THR A 206 -12.20 -0.25 -1.62
N MET A 207 -13.19 -0.08 -2.50
CA MET A 207 -13.91 1.19 -2.65
C MET A 207 -14.67 1.57 -1.38
N ALA A 208 -15.26 0.61 -0.67
CA ALA A 208 -15.93 0.87 0.60
C ALA A 208 -14.95 1.42 1.66
N PHE A 209 -13.80 0.77 1.85
CA PHE A 209 -12.80 1.21 2.82
C PHE A 209 -12.10 2.52 2.43
N VAL A 210 -11.82 2.74 1.15
CA VAL A 210 -11.31 4.02 0.66
C VAL A 210 -12.32 5.15 0.89
N SER A 211 -13.61 4.88 0.67
CA SER A 211 -14.68 5.85 0.95
C SER A 211 -14.76 6.18 2.44
N LEU A 212 -14.67 5.16 3.31
CA LEU A 212 -14.61 5.34 4.75
C LEU A 212 -13.37 6.14 5.18
N ALA A 213 -12.21 5.90 4.59
CA ALA A 213 -10.99 6.66 4.87
C ALA A 213 -11.09 8.12 4.43
N ILE A 214 -11.71 8.40 3.28
CA ILE A 214 -11.96 9.77 2.82
C ILE A 214 -12.95 10.46 3.76
N VAL A 215 -14.07 9.82 4.11
CA VAL A 215 -15.06 10.39 5.05
C VAL A 215 -14.45 10.61 6.43
N GLY A 216 -13.68 9.65 6.94
CA GLY A 216 -12.94 9.78 8.19
C GLY A 216 -11.94 10.92 8.14
N GLY A 217 -11.20 11.06 7.03
CA GLY A 217 -10.26 12.16 6.82
C GLY A 217 -10.95 13.52 6.80
N LEU A 218 -12.13 13.60 6.17
CA LEU A 218 -12.95 14.80 6.14
C LEU A 218 -13.49 15.18 7.53
N HIS A 219 -13.85 14.19 8.34
CA HIS A 219 -14.47 14.39 9.65
C HIS A 219 -13.44 14.69 10.75
N PHE A 220 -12.35 13.93 10.82
CA PHE A 220 -11.36 14.04 11.89
C PHE A 220 -10.26 15.09 11.63
N PHE A 221 -10.05 15.49 10.37
CA PHE A 221 -8.97 16.42 9.98
C PHE A 221 -9.51 17.61 9.18
N ASP A 222 -10.28 18.46 9.86
CA ASP A 222 -10.97 19.63 9.30
C ASP A 222 -10.15 20.93 9.29
N LYS A 223 -8.99 20.93 9.96
CA LYS A 223 -8.08 22.08 10.07
C LYS A 223 -7.51 22.51 8.71
N SER A 224 -7.33 23.82 8.53
CA SER A 224 -6.66 24.40 7.35
C SER A 224 -5.18 24.06 7.32
N LEU A 225 -4.54 24.09 6.15
CA LEU A 225 -3.11 23.78 6.01
C LEU A 225 -2.22 24.64 6.92
N GLU A 226 -2.52 25.94 7.06
CA GLU A 226 -1.76 26.84 7.93
C GLU A 226 -1.90 26.47 9.41
N ALA A 227 -3.11 26.08 9.84
CA ALA A 227 -3.32 25.57 11.20
C ALA A 227 -2.59 24.24 11.43
N GLN A 228 -2.54 23.35 10.44
CA GLN A 228 -1.78 22.10 10.50
C GLN A 228 -0.27 22.36 10.62
N LYS A 229 0.27 23.30 9.82
CA LYS A 229 1.70 23.71 9.86
C LYS A 229 2.09 24.31 11.21
N ALA A 230 1.22 25.10 11.83
CA ALA A 230 1.45 25.63 13.16
C ALA A 230 1.42 24.52 14.22
N ALA A 231 0.44 23.61 14.15
CA ALA A 231 0.31 22.51 15.11
C ALA A 231 1.50 21.51 15.04
N GLN A 232 1.97 21.18 13.83
CA GLN A 232 3.05 20.20 13.66
C GLN A 232 4.41 20.70 14.17
N ALA A 233 4.61 22.02 14.28
CA ALA A 233 5.85 22.63 14.76
C ALA A 233 6.15 22.24 16.22
N HIS A 234 5.12 21.89 16.99
CA HIS A 234 5.24 21.44 18.37
C HIS A 234 5.36 19.92 18.52
N PHE A 235 5.18 19.13 17.45
CA PHE A 235 5.18 17.66 17.53
C PHE A 235 6.59 17.08 17.28
N LEU A 236 7.14 17.32 16.10
CA LEU A 236 8.48 16.87 15.71
C LEU A 236 9.10 17.91 14.76
N PRO A 237 10.38 18.25 14.93
CA PRO A 237 11.04 19.25 14.11
C PRO A 237 11.06 18.84 12.62
N THR A 238 10.98 19.86 11.76
CA THR A 238 11.02 19.76 10.28
C THR A 238 11.99 20.77 9.73
#